data_AF-A0A973PIB8-F1
#
_entry.id   AF-A0A973PIB8-F1
#
_cell.length_a   1.000
_cell.length_b   1.000
_cell.length_c   1.000
_cell.angle_alpha   90.00
_cell.angle_beta   90.00
_cell.angle_gamma   90.00
#
_symmetry.space_group_name_H-M   'P 1'
#
loop_
_entity.id
_entity.type
_entity.pdbx_description
1 polymer ?
#
loop_
_entity_poly.entity_id
_entity_poly.type
_entity_poly.pdbx_seq_one_letter_code
_entity_poly.pdbx_strand_id
1 'polypeptide(L)'
;MTTSELETFLRDTAEQHGIPGASVGVYAGGQELFASTGVTSLAGPRPVTEHTPFDVGSVSKTFTATAVVRLAAAGWIALDAPVSRYVPEFDVSPGITVLRLLNHTAGIDWRLLEDTGDGDGALAAFVKRLAGQPLIAEPGERASYSQAGYSVL
;
A
#
# COMPACT_ATOMS: atom_id res chain seq x y z
N MET A 1 13.06 -11.54 25.25
CA MET A 1 11.95 -10.58 25.16
C MET A 1 10.70 -11.27 25.64
N THR A 2 10.17 -10.84 26.78
CA THR A 2 8.92 -11.30 27.39
C THR A 2 7.76 -10.38 26.99
N THR A 3 6.51 -10.80 27.22
CA THR A 3 5.33 -9.93 27.02
C THR A 3 5.44 -8.63 27.82
N SER A 4 5.85 -8.70 29.09
CA SER A 4 5.96 -7.50 29.94
C SER A 4 7.06 -6.53 29.48
N GLU A 5 8.18 -7.06 28.95
CA GLU A 5 9.22 -6.24 28.32
C GLU A 5 8.69 -5.54 27.06
N LEU A 6 7.91 -6.25 26.23
CA LEU A 6 7.29 -5.67 25.02
C LEU A 6 6.23 -4.59 25.36
N GLU A 7 5.39 -4.84 26.36
CA GLU A 7 4.39 -3.88 26.84
C GLU A 7 5.03 -2.60 27.37
N THR A 8 6.11 -2.74 28.15
CA THR A 8 6.84 -1.60 28.69
C THR A 8 7.50 -0.80 27.57
N PHE A 9 8.20 -1.48 26.66
CA PHE A 9 8.80 -0.83 25.49
C PHE A 9 7.76 -0.07 24.65
N LEU A 10 6.62 -0.70 24.36
CA LEU A 10 5.57 -0.09 23.54
C LEU A 10 4.95 1.13 24.23
N ARG A 11 4.62 1.03 25.53
CA ARG A 11 4.05 2.14 26.30
C ARG A 11 5.02 3.33 26.35
N ASP A 12 6.27 3.09 26.74
CA ASP A 12 7.26 4.16 26.90
C ASP A 12 7.56 4.84 25.55
N THR A 13 7.62 4.07 24.46
CA THR A 13 7.78 4.61 23.09
C THR A 13 6.56 5.42 22.65
N ALA A 14 5.35 4.93 22.92
CA ALA A 14 4.12 5.64 22.57
C ALA A 14 4.02 6.97 23.32
N GLU A 15 4.34 7.00 24.62
CA GLU A 15 4.38 8.21 25.43
C GLU A 15 5.44 9.20 24.91
N GLN A 16 6.65 8.72 24.63
CA GLN A 16 7.75 9.55 24.11
C GLN A 16 7.38 10.26 22.80
N HIS A 17 6.64 9.58 21.92
CA HIS A 17 6.26 10.09 20.60
C HIS A 17 4.85 10.70 20.54
N GLY A 18 4.12 10.75 21.67
CA GLY A 18 2.75 11.26 21.71
C GLY A 18 1.78 10.44 20.87
N ILE A 19 2.01 9.14 20.70
CA ILE A 19 1.15 8.22 19.96
C ILE A 19 -0.05 7.83 20.85
N PRO A 20 -1.30 8.20 20.49
CA PRO A 20 -2.46 7.99 21.37
C PRO A 20 -2.80 6.52 21.64
N GLY A 21 -2.47 5.62 20.71
CA GLY A 21 -2.72 4.20 20.83
C GLY A 21 -1.93 3.41 19.80
N ALA A 22 -1.41 2.26 20.21
CA ALA A 22 -0.56 1.41 19.37
C ALA A 22 -0.70 -0.06 19.76
N SER A 23 -0.45 -0.95 18.80
CA SER A 23 -0.36 -2.39 19.02
C SER A 23 0.83 -2.96 18.25
N VAL A 24 1.50 -3.95 18.84
CA VAL A 24 2.65 -4.65 18.25
C VAL A 24 2.46 -6.15 18.42
N GLY A 25 2.69 -6.89 17.34
CA GLY A 25 2.80 -8.36 17.33
C GLY A 25 4.20 -8.79 16.90
N VAL A 26 4.76 -9.79 17.57
CA VAL A 26 6.06 -10.39 17.25
C VAL A 26 5.89 -11.90 17.08
N TYR A 27 6.32 -12.42 15.93
CA TYR A 27 6.43 -13.86 15.70
C TYR A 27 7.90 -14.26 15.56
N ALA A 28 8.41 -15.04 16.50
CA ALA A 28 9.80 -15.51 16.47
C ALA A 28 9.91 -16.89 17.13
N GLY A 29 10.62 -17.82 16.46
CA GLY A 29 10.85 -19.16 17.00
C GLY A 29 9.57 -19.95 17.30
N GLY A 30 8.49 -19.71 16.55
CA GLY A 30 7.18 -20.35 16.77
C GLY A 30 6.36 -19.75 17.94
N GLN A 31 6.83 -18.67 18.54
CA GLN A 31 6.12 -17.95 19.60
C GLN A 31 5.53 -16.65 19.07
N GLU A 32 4.31 -16.37 19.50
CA GLU A 32 3.60 -15.10 19.26
C GLU A 32 3.56 -14.29 20.55
N LEU A 33 3.95 -13.03 20.47
CA LEU A 33 3.83 -12.06 21.55
C LEU A 33 3.07 -10.84 21.04
N PHE A 34 2.11 -10.36 21.82
CA PHE A 34 1.34 -9.17 21.53
C PHE A 34 1.47 -8.18 22.68
N ALA A 35 1.45 -6.89 22.34
CA ALA A 35 1.27 -5.81 23.30
C ALA A 35 0.43 -4.70 22.69
N SER A 36 -0.37 -4.06 23.51
CA SER A 36 -1.21 -2.92 23.12
C SER A 36 -1.17 -1.85 24.19
N THR A 37 -1.23 -0.58 23.79
CA THR A 37 -1.28 0.55 24.71
C THR A 37 -2.19 1.66 24.19
N GLY A 38 -2.69 2.49 25.09
CA GLY A 38 -3.45 3.69 24.77
C GLY A 38 -4.89 3.42 24.29
N VAL A 39 -5.40 4.33 23.47
CA VAL A 39 -6.83 4.41 23.10
C VAL A 39 -7.04 4.57 21.60
N THR A 40 -8.18 4.09 21.10
CA THR A 40 -8.54 4.17 19.66
C THR A 40 -8.96 5.57 19.21
N SER A 41 -9.31 6.46 20.14
CA SER A 41 -9.78 7.83 19.85
C SER A 41 -9.62 8.71 21.09
N LEU A 42 -9.29 9.98 20.89
CA LEU A 42 -9.23 10.97 21.99
C LEU A 42 -10.64 11.46 22.39
N ALA A 43 -11.58 11.52 21.45
CA ALA A 43 -12.94 12.01 21.70
C ALA A 43 -13.88 10.91 22.25
N GLY A 44 -13.58 9.64 21.95
CA GLY A 44 -14.34 8.48 22.43
C GLY A 44 -13.39 7.33 22.77
N PRO A 45 -12.63 7.44 23.86
CA PRO A 45 -11.56 6.51 24.18
C PRO A 45 -12.10 5.11 24.44
N ARG A 46 -11.64 4.16 23.63
CA ARG A 46 -11.72 2.72 23.89
C ARG A 46 -10.30 2.19 23.95
N PRO A 47 -9.98 1.21 24.80
CA PRO A 47 -8.66 0.61 24.85
C PRO A 47 -8.26 0.05 23.47
N VAL A 48 -7.01 0.28 23.07
CA VAL A 48 -6.42 -0.51 21.99
C VAL A 48 -6.18 -1.93 22.52
N THR A 49 -6.51 -2.91 21.69
CA THR A 49 -6.27 -4.34 21.93
C THR A 49 -5.57 -4.95 20.72
N GLU A 50 -5.09 -6.19 20.84
CA GLU A 50 -4.52 -6.94 19.72
C GLU A 50 -5.53 -7.20 18.57
N HIS A 51 -6.82 -6.98 18.83
CA HIS A 51 -7.89 -7.11 17.84
C HIS A 51 -8.38 -5.76 17.29
N THR A 52 -7.77 -4.64 17.71
CA THR A 52 -8.15 -3.32 17.20
C THR A 52 -7.69 -3.18 15.75
N PRO A 53 -8.60 -2.89 14.80
CA PRO A 53 -8.21 -2.63 13.42
C PRO A 53 -7.49 -1.27 13.29
N PHE A 54 -6.48 -1.23 12.44
CA PHE A 54 -5.75 -0.02 12.04
C PHE A 54 -5.70 0.08 10.52
N ASP A 55 -5.75 1.29 9.98
CA ASP A 55 -5.44 1.52 8.58
C ASP A 55 -3.94 1.33 8.35
N VAL A 56 -3.58 0.27 7.62
CA VAL A 56 -2.17 -0.11 7.40
C VAL A 56 -1.51 0.65 6.24
N GLY A 57 -2.26 1.52 5.56
CA GLY A 57 -1.76 2.40 4.50
C GLY A 57 -0.96 1.66 3.43
N SER A 58 0.29 2.08 3.22
CA SER A 58 1.14 1.52 2.16
C SER A 58 1.50 0.03 2.33
N VAL A 59 1.29 -0.56 3.50
CA VAL A 59 1.44 -2.02 3.68
C VAL A 59 0.47 -2.78 2.76
N SER A 60 -0.70 -2.19 2.44
CA SER A 60 -1.69 -2.76 1.52
C SER A 60 -1.11 -3.14 0.15
N LYS A 61 -0.05 -2.46 -0.30
CA LYS A 61 0.62 -2.77 -1.57
C LYS A 61 1.17 -4.19 -1.64
N THR A 62 1.62 -4.73 -0.52
CA THR A 62 2.14 -6.10 -0.47
C THR A 62 1.04 -7.13 -0.80
N PHE A 63 -0.21 -6.84 -0.44
CA PHE A 63 -1.37 -7.67 -0.78
C PHE A 63 -1.71 -7.55 -2.27
N THR A 64 -1.77 -6.33 -2.82
CA THR A 64 -1.98 -6.10 -4.26
C THR A 64 -0.89 -6.79 -5.10
N ALA A 65 0.39 -6.60 -4.73
CA ALA A 65 1.50 -7.25 -5.40
C ALA A 65 1.41 -8.78 -5.34
N THR A 66 1.03 -9.33 -4.19
CA THR A 66 0.80 -10.77 -4.04
C THR A 66 -0.32 -11.25 -4.96
N ALA A 67 -1.45 -10.55 -5.04
CA ALA A 67 -2.55 -10.91 -5.93
C ALA A 67 -2.12 -10.91 -7.41
N VAL A 68 -1.45 -9.85 -7.87
CA VAL A 68 -0.95 -9.73 -9.25
C VAL A 68 0.05 -10.83 -9.58
N VAL A 69 1.03 -11.09 -8.70
CA VAL A 69 2.03 -12.14 -8.93
C VAL A 69 1.39 -13.53 -8.92
N ARG A 70 0.37 -13.77 -8.10
CA ARG A 70 -0.39 -15.04 -8.13
C ARG A 70 -1.18 -15.20 -9.43
N LEU A 71 -1.81 -14.14 -9.94
CA LEU A 71 -2.47 -14.16 -11.25
C LEU A 71 -1.48 -14.42 -12.38
N ALA A 72 -0.27 -13.86 -12.28
CA ALA A 72 0.78 -14.11 -13.24
C ALA A 72 1.30 -15.55 -13.20
N ALA A 73 1.51 -16.10 -12.00
CA ALA A 73 1.89 -17.51 -11.82
C ALA A 73 0.84 -18.47 -12.38
N ALA A 74 -0.45 -18.09 -12.34
CA ALA A 74 -1.56 -18.85 -12.90
C ALA A 74 -1.78 -18.58 -14.42
N GLY A 75 -0.94 -17.77 -15.06
CA GLY A 75 -1.00 -17.50 -16.51
C GLY A 75 -2.06 -16.50 -16.96
N TRP A 76 -2.75 -15.84 -16.03
CA TRP A 76 -3.79 -14.84 -16.36
C TRP A 76 -3.19 -13.48 -16.75
N ILE A 77 -2.04 -13.15 -16.16
CA ILE A 77 -1.31 -11.89 -16.39
C ILE A 77 0.13 -12.20 -16.79
N ALA A 78 0.70 -11.43 -17.71
CA ALA A 78 2.13 -11.46 -18.03
C ALA A 78 2.76 -10.21 -17.42
N LEU A 79 3.81 -10.38 -16.60
CA LEU A 79 4.45 -9.26 -15.91
C LEU A 79 5.17 -8.30 -16.87
N ASP A 80 5.63 -8.83 -18.00
CA ASP A 80 6.31 -8.11 -19.08
C ASP A 80 5.33 -7.52 -20.11
N ALA A 81 4.03 -7.85 -20.05
CA ALA A 81 3.05 -7.28 -20.94
C ALA A 81 2.77 -5.81 -20.60
N PRO A 82 2.48 -4.97 -21.62
CA PRO A 82 2.04 -3.60 -21.40
C PRO A 82 0.72 -3.60 -20.61
N VAL A 83 0.57 -2.65 -19.70
CA VAL A 83 -0.62 -2.54 -18.83
C VAL A 83 -1.90 -2.35 -19.65
N SER A 84 -1.81 -1.62 -20.76
CA SER A 84 -2.92 -1.38 -21.69
C SER A 84 -3.53 -2.65 -22.30
N ARG A 85 -2.82 -3.80 -22.23
CA ARG A 85 -3.37 -5.11 -22.58
C ARG A 85 -4.54 -5.52 -21.67
N TYR A 86 -4.48 -5.15 -20.38
CA TYR A 86 -5.45 -5.53 -19.36
C TYR A 86 -6.39 -4.39 -18.99
N VAL A 87 -5.89 -3.16 -19.07
CA VAL A 87 -6.64 -1.93 -18.76
C VAL A 87 -6.58 -1.01 -19.98
N PRO A 88 -7.44 -1.19 -20.99
CA PRO A 88 -7.36 -0.44 -22.26
C PRO A 88 -7.46 1.08 -22.10
N GLU A 89 -8.10 1.56 -21.04
CA GLU A 89 -8.22 2.97 -20.69
C GLU A 89 -6.94 3.57 -20.11
N PHE A 90 -5.95 2.73 -19.74
CA PHE A 90 -4.63 3.18 -19.33
C PHE A 90 -3.78 3.57 -20.55
N ASP A 91 -3.93 4.82 -20.98
CA ASP A 91 -3.26 5.40 -22.14
C ASP A 91 -2.17 6.40 -21.74
N VAL A 92 -1.15 5.91 -21.03
CA VAL A 92 -0.01 6.73 -20.55
C VAL A 92 1.23 6.52 -21.42
N SER A 93 1.67 5.28 -21.53
CA SER A 93 2.81 4.91 -22.37
C SER A 93 2.80 3.40 -22.66
N PRO A 94 3.05 2.97 -23.90
CA PRO A 94 3.14 1.55 -24.25
C PRO A 94 4.34 0.87 -23.58
N GLY A 95 5.31 1.64 -23.07
CA GLY A 95 6.45 1.12 -22.32
C GLY A 95 6.11 0.73 -20.88
N ILE A 96 4.94 1.07 -20.34
CA ILE A 96 4.61 0.72 -18.96
C ILE A 96 4.04 -0.71 -18.92
N THR A 97 4.79 -1.61 -18.31
CA THR A 97 4.40 -3.01 -18.07
C THR A 97 3.89 -3.22 -16.65
N VAL A 98 3.20 -4.34 -16.42
CA VAL A 98 2.71 -4.73 -15.08
C VAL A 98 3.88 -4.76 -14.07
N LEU A 99 5.03 -5.31 -14.45
CA LEU A 99 6.24 -5.34 -13.61
C LEU A 99 6.73 -3.93 -13.26
N ARG A 100 6.66 -2.99 -14.21
CA ARG A 100 7.11 -1.61 -13.99
C ARG A 100 6.20 -0.85 -13.02
N LEU A 101 4.91 -1.17 -12.97
CA LEU A 101 4.03 -0.68 -11.92
C LEU A 101 4.40 -1.29 -10.56
N LEU A 102 4.54 -2.62 -10.49
CA LEU A 102 4.86 -3.36 -9.25
C LEU A 102 6.16 -2.90 -8.58
N ASN A 103 7.21 -2.69 -9.38
CA ASN A 103 8.54 -2.32 -8.88
C ASN A 103 8.80 -0.80 -8.89
N HIS A 104 7.77 0.01 -9.10
CA HIS A 104 7.85 1.47 -9.10
C HIS A 104 8.81 2.06 -10.15
N THR A 105 8.97 1.44 -11.32
CA THR A 105 9.81 1.95 -12.42
C THR A 105 9.02 2.44 -13.64
N ALA A 106 7.71 2.67 -13.48
CA ALA A 106 6.84 3.14 -14.56
C ALA A 106 7.02 4.61 -14.96
N GLY A 107 7.74 5.41 -14.16
CA GLY A 107 7.91 6.85 -14.41
C GLY A 107 6.71 7.72 -14.02
N ILE A 108 5.69 7.15 -13.36
CA ILE A 108 4.49 7.86 -12.90
C ILE A 108 4.80 8.63 -11.60
N ASP A 109 4.48 9.93 -11.58
CA ASP A 109 4.73 10.80 -10.42
C ASP A 109 3.95 10.33 -9.18
N TRP A 110 4.61 10.36 -8.02
CA TRP A 110 4.02 10.02 -6.73
C TRP A 110 2.97 11.03 -6.25
N ARG A 111 3.04 12.26 -6.77
CA ARG A 111 2.15 13.39 -6.42
C ARG A 111 0.80 13.35 -7.13
N LEU A 112 0.60 12.40 -8.04
CA LEU A 112 -0.68 12.18 -8.71
C LEU A 112 -1.68 11.59 -7.71
N LEU A 113 -2.30 12.50 -6.96
CA LEU A 113 -3.34 12.25 -5.97
C LEU A 113 -4.57 13.02 -6.42
N GLU A 114 -5.30 12.44 -7.37
CA GLU A 114 -6.56 13.01 -7.83
C GLU A 114 -7.72 12.33 -7.13
N ASP A 115 -8.59 13.14 -6.53
CA ASP A 115 -9.86 12.69 -6.01
C ASP A 115 -10.89 12.62 -7.15
N THR A 116 -11.30 11.41 -7.47
CA THR A 116 -12.33 11.11 -8.47
C THR A 116 -13.68 10.77 -7.85
N GLY A 117 -13.86 11.05 -6.56
CA GLY A 117 -15.05 10.77 -5.77
C GLY A 117 -15.14 9.31 -5.34
N ASP A 118 -16.32 8.95 -4.83
CA ASP A 118 -16.64 7.61 -4.35
C ASP A 118 -17.46 6.79 -5.36
N GLY A 119 -17.53 5.48 -5.13
CA GLY A 119 -18.36 4.54 -5.89
C GLY A 119 -17.64 3.83 -7.04
N ASP A 120 -18.36 2.93 -7.71
CA ASP A 120 -17.79 1.95 -8.64
C ASP A 120 -17.03 2.58 -9.82
N GLY A 121 -17.38 3.80 -10.21
CA GLY A 121 -16.76 4.51 -11.33
C GLY A 121 -15.48 5.29 -10.98
N ALA A 122 -15.20 5.50 -9.69
CA ALA A 122 -14.12 6.38 -9.25
C ALA A 122 -12.76 5.91 -9.75
N LEU A 123 -12.43 4.64 -9.55
CA LEU A 123 -11.13 4.08 -9.97
C LEU A 123 -10.93 4.16 -11.49
N ALA A 124 -11.97 3.82 -12.26
CA ALA A 124 -11.91 3.91 -13.72
C ALA A 124 -11.73 5.36 -14.20
N ALA A 125 -12.38 6.33 -13.53
CA ALA A 125 -12.16 7.74 -13.80
C ALA A 125 -10.73 8.18 -13.47
N PHE A 126 -10.17 7.70 -12.35
CA PHE A 126 -8.78 7.98 -11.97
C PHE A 126 -7.80 7.47 -13.03
N VAL A 127 -7.94 6.21 -13.45
CA VAL A 127 -7.08 5.61 -14.49
C VAL A 127 -7.14 6.41 -15.79
N LYS A 128 -8.34 6.81 -16.24
CA LYS A 128 -8.51 7.63 -17.44
C LYS A 128 -7.79 8.97 -17.36
N ARG A 129 -7.74 9.60 -16.18
CA ARG A 129 -7.07 10.89 -15.98
C ARG A 129 -5.54 10.80 -15.95
N LEU A 130 -4.99 9.59 -15.82
CA LEU A 130 -3.55 9.39 -15.99
C LEU A 130 -3.13 9.61 -17.45
N ALA A 131 -4.05 9.45 -18.42
CA ALA A 131 -3.77 9.69 -19.82
C ALA A 131 -3.31 11.14 -20.05
N GLY A 132 -2.19 11.31 -20.75
CA GLY A 132 -1.59 12.62 -21.01
C GLY A 132 -0.85 13.27 -19.84
N GLN A 133 -0.82 12.65 -18.65
CA GLN A 133 0.03 13.13 -17.56
C GLN A 133 1.51 12.93 -17.91
N PRO A 134 2.38 13.93 -17.65
CA PRO A 134 3.80 13.80 -17.95
C PRO A 134 4.45 12.74 -17.06
N LEU A 135 5.31 11.93 -17.65
CA LEU A 135 6.20 11.05 -16.89
C LEU A 135 7.37 11.84 -16.31
N ILE A 136 7.81 11.45 -15.12
CA ILE A 136 8.97 12.04 -14.43
C ILE A 136 10.29 11.32 -14.74
N ALA A 137 10.21 10.25 -15.53
CA ALA A 137 11.31 9.45 -16.07
C ALA A 137 10.76 8.53 -17.17
N GLU A 138 11.61 8.07 -18.07
CA GLU A 138 11.21 7.03 -19.03
C GLU A 138 10.88 5.71 -18.30
N PRO A 139 9.91 4.91 -18.78
CA PRO A 139 9.60 3.63 -18.18
C PRO A 139 10.83 2.70 -18.12
N GLY A 140 11.24 2.33 -16.91
CA GLY A 140 12.41 1.51 -16.62
C GLY A 140 13.70 2.28 -16.32
N GLU A 141 13.72 3.61 -16.47
CA GLU A 141 14.94 4.41 -16.25
C GLU A 141 15.38 4.45 -14.77
N ARG A 142 14.42 4.65 -13.86
CA ARG A 142 14.67 4.70 -12.42
C ARG A 142 13.43 4.31 -11.61
N ALA A 143 13.67 3.92 -10.37
CA ALA A 143 12.59 3.74 -9.40
C ALA A 143 12.09 5.10 -8.88
N SER A 144 10.77 5.25 -8.84
CA SER A 144 10.06 6.32 -8.14
C SER A 144 8.77 5.75 -7.57
N TYR A 145 8.67 5.72 -6.24
CA TYR A 145 7.47 5.27 -5.54
C TYR A 145 6.22 5.92 -6.11
N SER A 146 5.15 5.16 -6.35
CA SER A 146 3.95 5.66 -7.00
C SER A 146 2.69 5.03 -6.41
N GLN A 147 1.82 5.88 -5.87
CA GLN A 147 0.46 5.50 -5.45
C GLN A 147 -0.39 5.19 -6.67
N ALA A 148 -0.39 6.10 -7.65
CA ALA A 148 -1.11 5.98 -8.90
C ALA A 148 -0.80 4.66 -9.62
N GLY A 149 0.47 4.27 -9.67
CA GLY A 149 0.86 3.00 -10.30
C GLY A 149 0.27 1.77 -9.62
N TYR A 150 0.10 1.79 -8.30
CA TYR A 150 -0.56 0.70 -7.56
C TYR A 150 -2.08 0.75 -7.64
N SER A 151 -2.69 1.90 -7.90
CA SER A 151 -4.13 1.99 -8.16
C SER A 151 -4.51 1.36 -9.51
N VAL A 152 -3.57 1.26 -10.46
CA VAL A 152 -3.80 0.62 -11.77
C VAL A 152 -3.72 -0.92 -11.69
N LEU A 153 -3.03 -1.46 -10.68
CA LEU A 153 -2.83 -2.90 -10.45
C LEU A 153 -4.04 -3.55 -9.76
#